data_AF-A0A966XH60-F1
#
_entry.id   AF-A0A966XH60-F1
#
_cell.length_a   1.000
_cell.length_b   1.000
_cell.length_c   1.000
_cell.angle_alpha   90.00
_cell.angle_beta   90.00
_cell.angle_gamma   90.00
#
_symmetry.space_group_name_H-M   'P 1'
#
loop_
_entity.id
_entity.type
_entity.pdbx_description
1 polymer ?
#
loop_
_entity_poly.entity_id
_entity_poly.type
_entity_poly.pdbx_seq_one_letter_code
_entity_poly.pdbx_strand_id
1 'polypeptide(L)'
;MDLGVSEKVAGLIEKVRDMIENDIAPLNSEYFAEVGKHPSGDRFVLTERQIEIMDGLKAKAKERGLWNFWLTDSARGYGLTTVEYAYLAEEMGKVGIAAEVFNCSAPDTGNMEVLERYGSQAHKDRWLGDLLEGKIRSAYVMTEPGIASSDAAQLSFEAKRDGD
;
A
#
# COMPACT_ATOMS: atom_id res chain seq x y z
N MET A 1 -4.58 -9.06 26.86
CA MET A 1 -4.61 -8.55 25.48
C MET A 1 -5.85 -9.14 24.86
N ASP A 2 -6.83 -8.31 24.54
CA ASP A 2 -8.00 -8.76 23.78
C ASP A 2 -7.59 -8.84 22.31
N LEU A 3 -7.71 -10.04 21.75
CA LEU A 3 -7.38 -10.32 20.35
C LEU A 3 -8.63 -10.42 19.48
N GLY A 4 -9.82 -10.26 20.06
CA GLY A 4 -11.07 -10.37 19.35
C GLY A 4 -11.37 -9.19 18.42
N VAL A 5 -12.33 -9.40 17.53
CA VAL A 5 -12.87 -8.35 16.67
C VAL A 5 -13.67 -7.37 17.54
N SER A 6 -13.24 -6.09 17.56
CA SER A 6 -13.99 -5.03 18.23
C SER A 6 -15.28 -4.70 17.48
N GLU A 7 -16.31 -4.23 18.19
CA GLU A 7 -17.54 -3.72 17.55
C GLU A 7 -17.23 -2.58 16.57
N LYS A 8 -16.21 -1.78 16.87
CA LYS A 8 -15.71 -0.69 16.01
C LYS A 8 -15.26 -1.20 14.64
N VAL A 9 -14.50 -2.30 14.60
CA VAL A 9 -13.89 -2.80 13.35
C VAL A 9 -14.77 -3.82 12.62
N ALA A 10 -15.69 -4.50 13.30
CA ALA A 10 -16.57 -5.51 12.70
C ALA A 10 -17.30 -4.99 11.44
N GLY A 11 -17.92 -3.81 11.53
CA GLY A 11 -18.61 -3.20 10.39
C GLY A 11 -17.67 -2.74 9.27
N LEU A 12 -16.40 -2.46 9.58
CA LEU A 12 -15.40 -2.08 8.59
C LEU A 12 -14.87 -3.31 7.84
N ILE A 13 -14.67 -4.43 8.55
CA ILE A 13 -14.31 -5.73 7.95
C ILE A 13 -15.34 -6.14 6.92
N GLU A 14 -16.63 -6.10 7.25
CA GLU A 14 -17.69 -6.47 6.30
C GLU A 14 -17.70 -5.57 5.06
N LYS A 15 -17.47 -4.27 5.21
CA LYS A 15 -17.37 -3.34 4.06
C LYS A 15 -16.17 -3.62 3.18
N VAL A 16 -15.03 -3.98 3.77
CA VAL A 16 -13.80 -4.36 3.04
C VAL A 16 -14.01 -5.68 2.33
N ARG A 17 -14.55 -6.70 3.03
CA ARG A 17 -14.88 -8.01 2.45
C ARG A 17 -15.84 -7.88 1.28
N ASP A 18 -16.93 -7.14 1.45
CA ASP A 18 -17.90 -6.88 0.37
C ASP A 18 -17.24 -6.25 -0.86
N MET A 19 -16.41 -5.22 -0.68
CA MET A 19 -15.71 -4.60 -1.81
C MET A 19 -14.73 -5.58 -2.46
N ILE A 20 -14.02 -6.38 -1.67
CA ILE A 20 -13.10 -7.37 -2.18
C ILE A 20 -13.83 -8.41 -3.03
N GLU A 21 -14.92 -8.98 -2.53
CA GLU A 21 -15.67 -10.04 -3.20
C GLU A 21 -16.40 -9.53 -4.45
N ASN A 22 -17.06 -8.38 -4.35
CA ASN A 22 -18.00 -7.92 -5.37
C ASN A 22 -17.38 -6.94 -6.39
N ASP A 23 -16.32 -6.22 -6.01
CA ASP A 23 -15.70 -5.19 -6.87
C ASP A 23 -14.29 -5.57 -7.33
N ILE A 24 -13.44 -6.06 -6.42
CA ILE A 24 -12.00 -6.24 -6.69
C ILE A 24 -11.69 -7.64 -7.26
N ALA A 25 -12.18 -8.71 -6.63
CA ALA A 25 -11.93 -10.09 -7.03
C ALA A 25 -12.30 -10.38 -8.49
N PRO A 26 -13.43 -9.88 -9.04
CA PRO A 26 -13.80 -10.12 -10.43
C PRO A 26 -12.78 -9.58 -11.44
N LEU A 27 -12.05 -8.52 -11.10
CA LEU A 27 -11.09 -7.84 -11.98
C LEU A 27 -9.65 -8.32 -11.78
N ASN A 28 -9.36 -9.09 -10.72
CA ASN A 28 -8.00 -9.49 -10.36
C ASN A 28 -7.33 -10.32 -11.48
N SER A 29 -8.01 -11.34 -11.99
CA SER A 29 -7.47 -12.19 -13.05
C SER A 29 -7.26 -11.42 -14.36
N GLU A 30 -8.16 -10.48 -14.67
CA GLU A 30 -8.04 -9.61 -15.84
C GLU A 30 -6.82 -8.68 -15.71
N TYR A 31 -6.66 -8.02 -14.57
CA TYR A 31 -5.52 -7.14 -14.29
C TYR A 31 -4.17 -7.84 -14.50
N PHE A 32 -4.04 -9.09 -14.00
CA PHE A 32 -2.79 -9.85 -14.17
C PHE A 32 -2.62 -10.43 -15.57
N ALA A 33 -3.71 -10.70 -16.29
CA ALA A 33 -3.63 -11.14 -17.67
C ALA A 33 -3.01 -10.08 -18.57
N GLU A 34 -3.01 -8.79 -18.20
CA GLU A 34 -2.44 -7.69 -18.96
C GLU A 34 -0.92 -7.51 -18.80
N VAL A 35 -0.30 -8.15 -17.81
CA VAL A 35 1.14 -8.03 -17.56
C VAL A 35 1.94 -8.48 -18.80
N GLY A 36 2.85 -7.62 -19.25
CA GLY A 36 3.69 -7.90 -20.43
C GLY A 36 3.02 -7.64 -21.77
N LYS A 37 1.77 -7.13 -21.80
CA LYS A 37 1.06 -6.79 -23.06
C LYS A 37 1.16 -5.32 -23.46
N HIS A 38 1.95 -4.50 -22.75
CA HIS A 38 2.08 -3.08 -23.06
C HIS A 38 2.57 -2.88 -24.52
N PRO A 39 1.97 -1.96 -25.31
CA PRO A 39 2.32 -1.78 -26.72
C PRO A 39 3.78 -1.42 -26.99
N SER A 40 4.50 -0.85 -26.00
CA SER A 40 5.94 -0.58 -26.12
C SER A 40 6.82 -1.84 -26.08
N GLY A 41 6.26 -2.99 -25.68
CA GLY A 41 7.02 -4.22 -25.39
C GLY A 41 7.73 -4.23 -24.04
N ASP A 42 7.68 -3.13 -23.27
CA ASP A 42 8.22 -3.09 -21.92
C ASP A 42 7.25 -3.75 -20.93
N ARG A 43 7.66 -4.90 -20.40
CA ARG A 43 6.84 -5.68 -19.47
C ARG A 43 6.63 -5.02 -18.11
N PHE A 44 7.40 -3.98 -17.77
CA PHE A 44 7.31 -3.29 -16.49
C PHE A 44 6.40 -2.05 -16.55
N VAL A 45 5.91 -1.69 -17.73
CA VAL A 45 4.95 -0.60 -17.91
C VAL A 45 3.53 -1.19 -17.86
N LEU A 46 2.66 -0.55 -17.08
CA LEU A 46 1.24 -0.94 -16.99
C LEU A 46 0.50 -0.62 -18.29
N THR A 47 -0.39 -1.52 -18.72
CA THR A 47 -1.30 -1.24 -19.84
C THR A 47 -2.37 -0.21 -19.46
N GLU A 48 -2.99 0.43 -20.46
CA GLU A 48 -4.13 1.33 -20.24
C GLU A 48 -5.25 0.64 -19.46
N ARG A 49 -5.48 -0.65 -19.71
CA ARG A 49 -6.48 -1.44 -19.00
C ARG A 49 -6.11 -1.71 -17.53
N GLN A 50 -4.83 -1.95 -17.23
CA GLN A 50 -4.37 -2.06 -15.85
C GLN A 50 -4.58 -0.75 -15.08
N ILE A 51 -4.26 0.38 -15.71
CA ILE A 51 -4.45 1.71 -15.13
C ILE A 51 -5.95 1.95 -14.89
N GLU A 52 -6.81 1.68 -15.87
CA GLU A 52 -8.26 1.84 -15.75
C GLU A 52 -8.85 1.02 -14.58
N ILE A 53 -8.49 -0.26 -14.48
CA ILE A 53 -8.95 -1.14 -13.40
C ILE A 53 -8.50 -0.60 -12.04
N MET A 54 -7.21 -0.29 -11.89
CA MET A 54 -6.65 0.12 -10.61
C MET A 54 -7.20 1.47 -10.16
N ASP A 55 -7.22 2.46 -11.04
CA ASP A 55 -7.68 3.81 -10.71
C ASP A 55 -9.20 3.84 -10.47
N GLY A 56 -9.97 3.08 -11.23
CA GLY A 56 -11.41 2.92 -11.01
C GLY A 56 -11.73 2.29 -9.65
N LEU A 57 -11.01 1.24 -9.27
CA LEU A 57 -11.17 0.60 -7.96
C LEU A 57 -10.72 1.51 -6.81
N LYS A 58 -9.59 2.22 -6.95
CA LYS A 58 -9.13 3.21 -5.95
C LYS A 58 -10.15 4.35 -5.78
N ALA A 59 -10.73 4.84 -6.87
CA ALA A 59 -11.76 5.87 -6.81
C ALA A 59 -13.00 5.39 -6.03
N LYS A 60 -13.45 4.16 -6.30
CA LYS A 60 -14.57 3.54 -5.57
C LYS A 60 -14.25 3.31 -4.09
N ALA A 61 -13.01 2.91 -3.77
CA ALA A 61 -12.56 2.74 -2.38
C ALA A 61 -12.61 4.07 -1.62
N LYS A 62 -12.13 5.16 -2.23
CA LYS A 62 -12.20 6.52 -1.68
C LYS A 62 -13.65 6.98 -1.47
N GLU A 63 -14.54 6.78 -2.45
CA GLU A 63 -15.96 7.13 -2.34
C GLU A 63 -16.64 6.38 -1.18
N ARG A 64 -16.32 5.10 -1.01
CA ARG A 64 -16.83 4.27 0.10
C ARG A 64 -16.19 4.60 1.46
N GLY A 65 -15.19 5.49 1.49
CA GLY A 65 -14.41 5.77 2.69
C GLY A 65 -13.72 4.50 3.18
N LEU A 66 -12.97 3.82 2.31
CA LEU A 66 -12.17 2.63 2.58
C LEU A 66 -10.72 2.90 2.12
N TRP A 67 -9.94 3.67 2.90
CA TRP A 67 -8.65 4.18 2.43
C TRP A 67 -7.66 4.45 3.56
N ASN A 68 -6.38 4.03 3.44
CA ASN A 68 -5.33 4.28 4.45
C ASN A 68 -5.64 3.72 5.86
N PHE A 69 -5.92 2.41 5.98
CA PHE A 69 -6.18 1.76 7.28
C PHE A 69 -4.93 1.55 8.14
N TRP A 70 -3.74 1.59 7.53
CA TRP A 70 -2.47 1.17 8.12
C TRP A 70 -1.92 2.13 9.19
N LEU A 71 -2.39 3.38 9.24
CA LEU A 71 -1.91 4.39 10.18
C LEU A 71 -2.51 4.15 11.59
N THR A 72 -2.05 3.08 12.22
CA THR A 72 -2.47 2.61 13.54
C THR A 72 -2.03 3.57 14.65
N ASP A 73 -2.82 3.61 15.74
CA ASP A 73 -2.59 4.44 16.93
C ASP A 73 -2.40 5.96 16.64
N SER A 74 -2.95 6.42 15.53
CA SER A 74 -2.89 7.82 15.10
C SER A 74 -4.26 8.49 15.20
N ALA A 75 -4.27 9.76 15.60
CA ALA A 75 -5.44 10.62 15.49
C ALA A 75 -5.79 11.00 14.04
N ARG A 76 -4.88 10.71 13.09
CA ARG A 76 -5.09 10.82 11.65
C ARG A 76 -5.47 9.45 11.09
N GLY A 77 -6.53 9.36 10.30
CA GLY A 77 -7.04 8.08 9.79
C GLY A 77 -8.09 7.46 10.71
N TYR A 78 -8.16 6.13 10.75
CA TYR A 78 -9.20 5.38 11.48
C TYR A 78 -8.90 5.17 12.97
N GLY A 79 -7.67 5.52 13.41
CA GLY A 79 -7.21 5.27 14.78
C GLY A 79 -7.39 3.81 15.19
N LEU A 80 -7.07 2.89 14.28
CA LEU A 80 -7.13 1.45 14.56
C LEU A 80 -5.95 1.05 15.43
N THR A 81 -6.15 0.07 16.29
CA THR A 81 -5.04 -0.68 16.87
C THR A 81 -4.41 -1.61 15.82
N THR A 82 -3.19 -2.08 16.07
CA THR A 82 -2.55 -3.09 15.19
C THR A 82 -3.39 -4.37 15.05
N VAL A 83 -4.07 -4.82 16.11
CA VAL A 83 -4.95 -6.00 16.09
C VAL A 83 -6.15 -5.75 15.17
N GLU A 84 -6.79 -4.58 15.28
CA GLU A 84 -7.92 -4.24 14.41
C GLU A 84 -7.50 -4.14 12.93
N TYR A 85 -6.33 -3.57 12.64
CA TYR A 85 -5.80 -3.53 11.27
C TYR A 85 -5.46 -4.93 10.74
N ALA A 86 -5.00 -5.86 11.59
CA ALA A 86 -4.65 -7.21 11.16
C ALA A 86 -5.84 -7.95 10.53
N TYR A 87 -7.05 -7.77 11.05
CA TYR A 87 -8.27 -8.35 10.45
C TYR A 87 -8.58 -7.76 9.07
N LEU A 88 -8.34 -6.47 8.86
CA LEU A 88 -8.49 -5.86 7.53
C LEU A 88 -7.40 -6.35 6.57
N ALA A 89 -6.17 -6.50 7.06
CA ALA A 89 -5.06 -7.01 6.28
C ALA A 89 -5.27 -8.47 5.84
N GLU A 90 -5.89 -9.30 6.69
CA GLU A 90 -6.30 -10.67 6.34
C GLU A 90 -7.29 -10.67 5.16
N GLU A 91 -8.32 -9.82 5.20
CA GLU A 91 -9.27 -9.68 4.10
C GLU A 91 -8.56 -9.21 2.82
N MET A 92 -7.76 -8.14 2.90
CA MET A 92 -6.98 -7.60 1.77
C MET A 92 -5.99 -8.61 1.18
N GLY A 93 -5.50 -9.56 1.98
CA GLY A 93 -4.59 -10.61 1.52
C GLY A 93 -5.25 -11.67 0.62
N LYS A 94 -6.59 -11.72 0.57
CA LYS A 94 -7.32 -12.73 -0.22
C LYS A 94 -7.26 -12.49 -1.74
N VAL A 95 -6.98 -11.26 -2.17
CA VAL A 95 -6.95 -10.87 -3.60
C VAL A 95 -5.72 -10.02 -3.88
N GLY A 96 -4.95 -10.38 -4.91
CA GLY A 96 -3.61 -9.84 -5.14
C GLY A 96 -3.52 -8.32 -5.29
N ILE A 97 -4.54 -7.70 -5.91
CA ILE A 97 -4.57 -6.24 -6.11
C ILE A 97 -5.24 -5.46 -4.96
N ALA A 98 -5.87 -6.14 -3.99
CA ALA A 98 -6.75 -5.48 -3.02
C ALA A 98 -6.02 -4.51 -2.09
N ALA A 99 -4.85 -4.88 -1.57
CA ALA A 99 -4.09 -3.99 -0.70
C ALA A 99 -3.76 -2.65 -1.39
N GLU A 100 -3.46 -2.65 -2.69
CA GLU A 100 -3.20 -1.41 -3.42
C GLU A 100 -4.46 -0.58 -3.65
N VAL A 101 -5.60 -1.23 -3.91
CA VAL A 101 -6.91 -0.56 -4.06
C VAL A 101 -7.28 0.25 -2.82
N PHE A 102 -6.92 -0.22 -1.62
CA PHE A 102 -7.17 0.50 -0.36
C PHE A 102 -6.00 1.39 0.11
N ASN A 103 -4.97 1.56 -0.73
CA ASN A 103 -3.71 2.25 -0.40
C ASN A 103 -2.99 1.69 0.85
N CYS A 104 -3.06 0.37 1.00
CA CYS A 104 -2.48 -0.41 2.10
C CYS A 104 -1.41 -1.40 1.62
N SER A 105 -0.90 -1.26 0.38
CA SER A 105 0.13 -2.14 -0.17
C SER A 105 1.54 -1.74 0.26
N ALA A 106 2.38 -2.76 0.49
CA ALA A 106 3.82 -2.57 0.53
C ALA A 106 4.35 -2.20 -0.89
N PRO A 107 5.45 -1.44 -0.97
CA PRO A 107 6.24 -0.87 0.13
C PRO A 107 5.68 0.46 0.68
N ASP A 108 4.64 1.02 0.05
CA ASP A 108 4.18 2.38 0.30
C ASP A 108 3.71 2.65 1.72
N THR A 109 3.02 1.70 2.35
CA THR A 109 2.61 1.85 3.77
C THR A 109 3.81 2.10 4.68
N GLY A 110 4.84 1.25 4.61
CA GLY A 110 6.05 1.41 5.40
C GLY A 110 6.80 2.71 5.08
N ASN A 111 6.86 3.10 3.81
CA ASN A 111 7.50 4.35 3.41
C ASN A 111 6.72 5.57 3.93
N MET A 112 5.38 5.55 3.88
CA MET A 112 4.53 6.59 4.46
C MET A 112 4.67 6.63 5.98
N GLU A 113 4.78 5.49 6.67
CA GLU A 113 5.07 5.43 8.12
C GLU A 113 6.41 6.10 8.47
N VAL A 114 7.46 5.84 7.70
CA VAL A 114 8.79 6.46 7.89
C VAL A 114 8.72 7.97 7.68
N LEU A 115 8.10 8.43 6.59
CA LEU A 115 7.92 9.86 6.33
C LEU A 115 7.09 10.54 7.42
N GLU A 116 6.02 9.89 7.88
CA GLU A 116 5.15 10.43 8.92
C GLU A 116 5.86 10.56 10.27
N ARG A 117 6.63 9.54 10.69
CA ARG A 117 7.27 9.52 12.00
C ARG A 117 8.58 10.31 12.02
N TYR A 118 9.36 10.25 10.95
CA TYR A 118 10.75 10.74 10.93
C TYR A 118 11.04 11.77 9.85
N GLY A 119 10.13 12.00 8.90
CA GLY A 119 10.31 12.99 7.85
C GLY A 119 10.28 14.43 8.39
N SER A 120 11.12 15.30 7.82
CA SER A 120 11.02 16.75 8.01
C SER A 120 9.70 17.27 7.41
N GLN A 121 9.26 18.46 7.81
CA GLN A 121 8.05 19.06 7.23
C GLN A 121 8.18 19.20 5.69
N ALA A 122 9.35 19.60 5.20
CA ALA A 122 9.63 19.69 3.77
C ALA A 122 9.50 18.33 3.05
N HIS A 123 9.90 17.21 3.67
CA HIS A 123 9.71 15.88 3.10
C HIS A 123 8.23 15.46 3.10
N LYS A 124 7.49 15.79 4.16
CA LYS A 124 6.06 15.48 4.26
C LYS A 124 5.26 16.25 3.21
N ASP A 125 5.50 17.54 3.08
CA ASP A 125 4.82 18.40 2.11
C ASP A 125 5.11 17.96 0.67
N ARG A 126 6.34 17.50 0.40
CA ARG A 126 6.75 17.07 -0.93
C ARG A 126 6.25 15.69 -1.33
N TRP A 127 6.16 14.74 -0.39
CA TRP A 127 5.95 13.32 -0.73
C TRP A 127 4.79 12.67 0.00
N LEU A 128 4.61 12.94 1.29
CA LEU A 128 3.63 12.22 2.11
C LEU A 128 2.20 12.53 1.66
N GLY A 129 1.89 13.77 1.28
CA GLY A 129 0.57 14.15 0.76
C GLY A 129 0.16 13.34 -0.48
N ASP A 130 1.01 13.30 -1.49
CA ASP A 130 0.73 12.56 -2.73
C ASP A 130 0.67 11.03 -2.53
N LEU A 131 1.46 10.49 -1.61
CA LEU A 131 1.38 9.07 -1.23
C LEU A 131 0.08 8.75 -0.48
N LEU A 132 -0.34 9.61 0.46
CA LEU A 132 -1.61 9.46 1.18
C LEU A 132 -2.81 9.57 0.24
N GLU A 133 -2.69 10.36 -0.83
CA GLU A 133 -3.69 10.46 -1.89
C GLU A 133 -3.57 9.35 -2.95
N GLY A 134 -2.54 8.49 -2.89
CA GLY A 134 -2.31 7.41 -3.85
C GLY A 134 -2.00 7.89 -5.27
N LYS A 135 -1.49 9.12 -5.43
CA LYS A 135 -1.10 9.72 -6.72
C LYS A 135 0.26 9.24 -7.22
N ILE A 136 1.13 8.88 -6.29
CA ILE A 136 2.47 8.37 -6.58
C ILE A 136 2.67 7.03 -5.87
N ARG A 137 3.70 6.31 -6.30
CA ARG A 137 4.18 5.07 -5.68
C ARG A 137 5.64 5.28 -5.25
N SER A 138 6.09 4.45 -4.33
CA SER A 138 7.43 4.48 -3.77
C SER A 138 8.09 3.10 -3.82
N ALA A 139 9.40 3.08 -3.56
CA ALA A 139 10.17 1.86 -3.45
C ALA A 139 11.03 1.93 -2.18
N TYR A 140 11.24 0.78 -1.54
CA TYR A 140 12.25 0.64 -0.49
C TYR A 140 13.43 -0.14 -1.05
N VAL A 141 14.57 0.54 -1.19
CA VAL A 141 15.75 0.00 -1.89
C VAL A 141 16.83 -0.32 -0.85
N MET A 142 16.80 -1.55 -0.35
CA MET A 142 17.77 -2.06 0.65
C MET A 142 18.54 -3.27 0.13
N THR A 143 17.88 -4.20 -0.55
CA THR A 143 18.52 -5.42 -1.05
C THR A 143 19.52 -5.12 -2.16
N GLU A 144 20.75 -5.61 -2.01
CA GLU A 144 21.83 -5.47 -3.00
C GLU A 144 22.13 -6.81 -3.68
N PRO A 145 22.34 -6.81 -5.02
CA PRO A 145 22.74 -8.02 -5.74
C PRO A 145 24.17 -8.43 -5.39
N GLY A 146 24.43 -9.74 -5.34
CA GLY A 146 25.78 -10.28 -5.15
C GLY A 146 26.28 -10.32 -3.70
N ILE A 147 25.48 -9.86 -2.73
CA ILE A 147 25.78 -9.98 -1.29
C ILE A 147 24.61 -10.60 -0.52
N ALA A 148 24.88 -11.16 0.67
CA ALA A 148 23.85 -11.77 1.50
C ALA A 148 23.08 -10.71 2.31
N SER A 149 22.23 -9.95 1.62
CA SER A 149 21.40 -8.86 2.20
C SER A 149 20.44 -9.30 3.31
N SER A 150 20.34 -10.61 3.59
CA SER A 150 19.66 -11.12 4.81
C SER A 150 20.35 -10.67 6.09
N ASP A 151 21.67 -10.44 6.04
CA ASP A 151 22.43 -9.79 7.09
C ASP A 151 22.64 -8.32 6.71
N ALA A 152 21.90 -7.42 7.34
CA ALA A 152 21.97 -5.99 7.05
C ALA A 152 23.37 -5.39 7.31
N ALA A 153 24.22 -6.04 8.10
CA ALA A 153 25.60 -5.61 8.31
C ALA A 153 26.50 -5.80 7.06
N GLN A 154 26.04 -6.55 6.06
CA GLN A 154 26.78 -6.77 4.81
C GLN A 154 26.48 -5.74 3.72
N LEU A 155 25.52 -4.83 3.92
CA LEU A 155 25.19 -3.80 2.93
C LEU A 155 26.44 -2.99 2.58
N SER A 156 26.67 -2.81 1.29
CA SER A 156 27.86 -2.17 0.74
C SER A 156 27.59 -0.78 0.15
N PHE A 157 26.32 -0.44 -0.12
CA PHE A 157 25.93 0.90 -0.52
C PHE A 157 26.14 1.89 0.64
N GLU A 158 26.89 2.96 0.37
CA GLU A 158 27.23 3.95 1.39
C GLU A 158 26.54 5.29 1.10
N ALA A 159 25.80 5.80 2.09
CA ALA A 159 25.36 7.18 2.12
C ALA A 159 26.33 8.01 3.00
N LYS A 160 27.32 8.64 2.38
CA LYS A 160 28.31 9.49 3.07
C LYS A 160 27.93 10.96 2.93
N ARG A 161 27.99 11.71 4.03
CA ARG A 161 27.88 13.17 3.99
C ARG A 161 29.20 13.75 3.48
N ASP A 162 29.14 14.50 2.39
CA ASP A 162 30.23 15.30 1.84
C ASP A 162 29.68 16.70 1.52
N GLY A 163 30.04 17.69 2.34
CA GLY A 163 29.39 19.00 2.32
C GLY A 163 28.00 19.03 2.98
N ASP A 164 27.13 19.90 2.44
CA ASP A 164 25.75 20.15 2.90
C ASP A 164 24.69 19.60 1.95
#